data_AF-A0ABD5NXJ7-F1
#
_entry.id   AF-A0ABD5NXJ7-F1
#
_cell.length_a   1.000
_cell.length_b   1.000
_cell.length_c   1.000
_cell.angle_alpha   90.00
_cell.angle_beta   90.00
_cell.angle_gamma   90.00
#
_symmetry.space_group_name_H-M   'P 1'
#
loop_
_entity.id
_entity.type
_entity.pdbx_description
1 polymer ?
#
loop_
_entity_poly.entity_id
_entity_poly.type
_entity_poly.pdbx_seq_one_letter_code
_entity_poly.pdbx_strand_id
1 'polypeptide(L)'
;MLIEHDIVEERTLPKEERKRDLPWRFYGLTDIGRDLFEEMGLLGAEGTLQDMYEMLETTDEIEKYAQAPRPGDDSEDEELTGSDALAAYIRDRKANTHSVADQISVATALYENGIGPDHEGLTRNEIAERLAFEYSSRTVLNHLVDLDILEEFQPPGPSTYVISERRDQIINGEAEETVDEEIERLIDNMVAHMDDRIVPMDDGQPGDRVVIADGAGRTIRSILADEFEVPSDDVASYLREGDRLTKLNRAVDAIEESEDIDRGDDYGRVIFRTAAYRYRLSEFGMSLVEGGASPER
;
A
#
# COMPACT_ATOMS: atom_id res chain seq x y z
N MET A 1 19.73 -37.00 -11.50
CA MET A 1 20.99 -36.31 -11.11
C MET A 1 20.67 -34.83 -10.91
N LEU A 2 21.34 -34.06 -10.03
CA LEU A 2 20.93 -32.66 -9.70
C LEU A 2 20.76 -31.74 -10.92
N ILE A 3 21.55 -31.99 -11.98
CA ILE A 3 21.46 -31.27 -13.27
C ILE A 3 20.16 -31.60 -14.04
N GLU A 4 19.68 -32.84 -13.98
CA GLU A 4 18.45 -33.27 -14.68
C GLU A 4 17.18 -32.68 -14.06
N HIS A 5 17.29 -32.22 -12.81
CA HIS A 5 16.20 -31.58 -12.08
C HIS A 5 16.32 -30.05 -12.06
N ASP A 6 17.25 -29.49 -12.84
CA ASP A 6 17.46 -28.05 -12.94
C ASP A 6 17.82 -27.39 -11.59
N ILE A 7 18.44 -28.15 -10.67
CA ILE A 7 18.90 -27.66 -9.36
C ILE A 7 20.34 -27.13 -9.45
N VAL A 8 21.16 -27.77 -10.29
CA VAL A 8 22.55 -27.40 -10.55
C VAL A 8 22.72 -27.23 -12.05
N GLU A 9 23.36 -26.16 -12.46
CA GLU A 9 23.75 -25.95 -13.85
C GLU A 9 25.25 -26.16 -14.06
N GLU A 10 25.60 -26.64 -15.25
CA GLU A 10 26.98 -26.72 -15.69
C GLU A 10 27.35 -25.46 -16.46
N ARG A 11 28.34 -24.73 -15.96
CA ARG A 11 28.93 -23.56 -16.65
C ARG A 11 30.31 -23.91 -17.17
N THR A 12 30.61 -23.52 -18.41
CA THR A 12 31.91 -23.81 -19.04
C THR A 12 32.56 -22.56 -19.59
N LEU A 13 33.88 -22.46 -19.45
CA LEU A 13 34.64 -21.36 -20.04
C LEU A 13 34.61 -21.43 -21.58
N PRO A 14 34.51 -20.28 -22.27
CA PRO A 14 34.78 -20.16 -23.70
C PRO A 14 36.14 -20.77 -24.05
N LYS A 15 36.30 -21.33 -25.27
CA LYS A 15 37.52 -22.08 -25.64
C LYS A 15 38.78 -21.23 -25.54
N GLU A 16 38.62 -19.93 -25.76
CA GLU A 16 39.65 -18.89 -25.79
C GLU A 16 40.21 -18.59 -24.38
N GLU A 17 39.41 -18.79 -23.33
CA GLU A 17 39.77 -18.53 -21.94
C GLU A 17 40.30 -19.77 -21.20
N ARG A 18 40.20 -20.95 -21.83
CA ARG A 18 40.66 -22.22 -21.24
C ARG A 18 42.18 -22.24 -21.12
N LYS A 19 42.67 -22.34 -19.90
CA LYS A 19 44.09 -22.49 -19.60
C LYS A 19 44.45 -23.97 -19.42
N ARG A 20 45.65 -24.34 -19.87
CA ARG A 20 46.17 -25.70 -19.68
C ARG A 20 46.36 -25.97 -18.19
N ASP A 21 46.00 -27.17 -17.75
CA ASP A 21 46.16 -27.63 -16.36
C ASP A 21 45.32 -26.83 -15.34
N LEU A 22 44.23 -26.19 -15.79
CA LEU A 22 43.20 -25.57 -14.95
C LEU A 22 41.79 -26.09 -15.32
N PRO A 23 40.84 -26.10 -14.37
CA PRO A 23 39.45 -26.44 -14.63
C PRO A 23 38.82 -25.48 -15.64
N TRP A 24 37.90 -26.00 -16.44
CA TRP A 24 37.12 -25.21 -17.42
C TRP A 24 35.63 -25.55 -17.39
N ARG A 25 35.22 -26.49 -16.53
CA ARG A 25 33.83 -26.87 -16.25
C ARG A 25 33.59 -26.61 -14.76
N PHE A 26 32.52 -25.89 -14.48
CA PHE A 26 32.12 -25.47 -13.15
C PHE A 26 30.64 -25.79 -12.94
N TYR A 27 30.24 -25.86 -11.68
CA TYR A 27 28.86 -26.16 -11.29
C TYR A 27 28.38 -25.09 -10.33
N GLY A 28 27.18 -24.57 -10.58
CA GLY A 28 26.52 -23.57 -9.74
C GLY A 28 25.08 -23.98 -9.47
N LEU A 29 24.49 -23.47 -8.39
CA LEU A 29 23.06 -23.58 -8.17
C LEU A 29 22.33 -22.70 -9.19
N THR A 30 21.25 -23.21 -9.76
CA THR A 30 20.28 -22.39 -10.49
C THR A 30 19.44 -21.57 -9.51
N ASP A 31 18.67 -20.59 -9.99
CA ASP A 31 17.71 -19.85 -9.14
C ASP A 31 16.72 -20.82 -8.46
N ILE A 32 16.18 -21.78 -9.23
CA ILE A 32 15.29 -22.83 -8.72
C ILE A 32 15.98 -23.68 -7.64
N GLY A 33 17.24 -24.04 -7.85
CA GLY A 33 18.01 -24.81 -6.89
C GLY A 33 18.32 -24.04 -5.61
N ARG A 34 18.56 -22.73 -5.73
CA ARG A 34 18.78 -21.83 -4.60
C ARG A 34 17.50 -21.67 -3.78
N ASP A 35 16.37 -21.39 -4.42
CA ASP A 35 15.06 -21.28 -3.76
C ASP A 35 14.69 -22.58 -3.01
N LEU A 36 14.92 -23.74 -3.65
CA LEU A 36 14.68 -25.04 -3.03
C LEU A 36 15.56 -25.26 -1.79
N PHE A 37 16.83 -24.87 -1.83
CA PHE A 37 17.73 -25.05 -0.69
C PHE A 37 17.42 -24.06 0.43
N GLU A 38 16.93 -22.87 0.11
CA GLU A 38 16.42 -21.89 1.07
C GLU A 38 15.16 -22.41 1.78
N GLU A 39 14.17 -22.92 1.03
CA GLU A 39 12.93 -23.50 1.58
C GLU A 39 13.23 -24.65 2.55
N MET A 40 14.22 -25.47 2.21
CA MET A 40 14.66 -26.60 3.04
C MET A 40 15.55 -26.17 4.21
N GLY A 41 15.85 -24.88 4.37
CA GLY A 41 16.68 -24.31 5.43
C GLY A 41 18.17 -24.71 5.33
N LEU A 42 18.63 -25.12 4.15
CA LEU A 42 20.00 -25.59 3.94
C LEU A 42 20.98 -24.43 3.70
N LEU A 43 20.50 -23.28 3.23
CA LEU A 43 21.32 -22.07 3.03
C LEU A 43 21.38 -21.17 4.28
N GLY A 44 20.51 -21.38 5.27
CA GLY A 44 20.52 -20.61 6.51
C GLY A 44 21.81 -20.74 7.36
N ALA A 45 22.70 -21.66 6.98
CA ALA A 45 24.03 -21.83 7.57
C ALA A 45 25.17 -21.37 6.66
N GLU A 46 24.90 -20.69 5.54
CA GLU A 46 25.91 -20.32 4.54
C GLU A 46 27.09 -19.57 5.15
N GLY A 47 26.86 -18.63 6.07
CA GLY A 47 27.94 -17.94 6.79
C GLY A 47 28.82 -18.89 7.62
N THR A 48 28.21 -19.83 8.36
CA THR A 48 28.97 -20.82 9.14
C THR A 48 29.73 -21.81 8.23
N LEU A 49 29.13 -22.19 7.11
CA LEU A 49 29.76 -23.09 6.13
C LEU A 49 30.93 -22.40 5.43
N GLN A 50 30.80 -21.10 5.15
CA GLN A 50 31.85 -20.26 4.59
C GLN A 50 33.03 -20.16 5.57
N ASP A 51 32.78 -19.85 6.85
CA ASP A 51 33.81 -19.83 7.90
C ASP A 51 34.54 -21.18 7.98
N MET A 52 33.79 -22.28 7.95
CA MET A 52 34.35 -23.64 7.96
C MET A 52 35.17 -23.96 6.71
N TYR A 53 34.75 -23.47 5.55
CA TYR A 53 35.46 -23.64 4.29
C TYR A 53 36.79 -22.87 4.29
N GLU A 54 36.79 -21.64 4.80
CA GLU A 54 38.00 -20.80 4.93
C GLU A 54 39.01 -21.37 5.94
N MET A 55 38.54 -22.07 6.97
CA MET A 55 39.39 -22.76 7.93
C MET A 55 39.93 -24.11 7.44
N LEU A 56 39.47 -24.60 6.29
CA LEU A 56 39.91 -25.90 5.76
C LEU A 56 41.37 -25.82 5.32
N GLU A 57 42.20 -26.77 5.76
CA GLU A 57 43.55 -26.92 5.21
C GLU A 57 43.46 -27.33 3.73
N THR A 58 43.86 -26.41 2.85
CA THR A 58 43.90 -26.61 1.41
C THR A 58 45.27 -27.13 0.97
N THR A 59 45.27 -27.98 -0.06
CA THR A 59 46.51 -28.35 -0.76
C THR A 59 46.86 -27.30 -1.80
N ASP A 60 48.14 -27.24 -2.20
CA ASP A 60 48.60 -26.39 -3.31
C ASP A 60 47.77 -26.57 -4.60
N GLU A 61 47.26 -27.79 -4.83
CA GLU A 61 46.41 -28.10 -5.98
C GLU A 61 45.00 -27.49 -5.85
N ILE A 62 44.41 -27.53 -4.66
CA ILE A 62 43.10 -26.90 -4.38
C ILE A 62 43.22 -25.38 -4.50
N GLU A 63 44.26 -24.78 -3.94
CA GLU A 63 44.50 -23.33 -4.06
C GLU A 63 44.69 -22.90 -5.51
N LYS A 64 45.47 -23.68 -6.28
CA LYS A 64 45.67 -23.45 -7.71
C LYS A 64 44.34 -23.48 -8.48
N TYR A 65 43.44 -24.42 -8.16
CA TYR A 65 42.13 -24.51 -8.82
C TYR A 65 41.13 -23.47 -8.32
N ALA A 66 41.22 -23.07 -7.05
CA ALA A 66 40.37 -22.02 -6.49
C ALA A 66 40.58 -20.67 -7.20
N GLN A 67 41.82 -20.38 -7.61
CA GLN A 67 42.24 -19.19 -8.36
C GLN A 67 42.08 -19.32 -9.90
N ALA A 68 41.49 -20.41 -10.39
CA ALA A 68 41.25 -20.57 -11.82
C ALA A 68 40.17 -19.58 -12.30
N PRO A 69 40.26 -19.06 -13.54
CA PRO A 69 39.21 -18.20 -14.10
C PRO A 69 37.87 -18.93 -14.11
N ARG A 70 36.78 -18.29 -13.68
CA ARG A 70 35.45 -18.90 -13.63
C ARG A 70 34.50 -18.28 -14.66
N PRO A 71 33.56 -19.05 -15.22
CA PRO A 71 32.57 -18.53 -16.16
C PRO A 71 31.63 -17.57 -15.43
N GLY A 72 31.59 -16.30 -15.86
CA GLY A 72 30.85 -15.24 -15.18
C GLY A 72 31.66 -14.49 -14.11
N ASP A 73 32.94 -14.84 -13.88
CA ASP A 73 33.92 -13.96 -13.20
C ASP A 73 34.42 -12.87 -14.19
N ASP A 74 33.50 -12.27 -14.96
CA ASP A 74 33.66 -10.90 -15.45
C ASP A 74 33.48 -9.93 -14.28
N SER A 75 33.92 -10.32 -13.07
CA SER A 75 34.26 -9.42 -11.99
C SER A 75 35.52 -8.62 -12.40
N GLU A 76 35.42 -7.86 -13.48
CA GLU A 76 35.75 -6.44 -13.32
C GLU A 76 34.83 -5.97 -12.19
N ASP A 77 35.28 -5.08 -11.31
CA ASP A 77 34.38 -4.39 -10.39
C ASP A 77 33.30 -3.66 -11.25
N GLU A 78 32.29 -4.36 -11.75
CA GLU A 78 31.09 -3.78 -12.32
C GLU A 78 30.47 -3.10 -11.12
N GLU A 79 30.70 -1.79 -11.08
CA GLU A 79 30.09 -0.85 -10.17
C GLU A 79 28.58 -1.17 -10.22
N LEU A 80 28.11 -1.94 -9.23
CA LEU A 80 26.72 -2.35 -9.16
C LEU A 80 25.94 -1.06 -9.05
N THR A 81 25.25 -0.68 -10.12
CA THR A 81 24.46 0.55 -10.20
C THR A 81 23.00 0.20 -10.36
N GLY A 82 22.11 1.17 -10.23
CA GLY A 82 20.69 0.93 -10.45
C GLY A 82 20.06 0.05 -9.37
N SER A 83 19.09 -0.76 -9.78
CA SER A 83 18.38 -1.70 -8.92
C SER A 83 19.26 -2.82 -8.39
N ASP A 84 20.31 -3.21 -9.12
CA ASP A 84 21.24 -4.26 -8.68
C ASP A 84 22.05 -3.82 -7.45
N ALA A 85 22.38 -2.53 -7.35
CA ALA A 85 23.02 -1.94 -6.18
C ALA A 85 22.15 -2.04 -4.92
N LEU A 86 20.86 -1.68 -5.05
CA LEU A 86 19.87 -1.78 -3.97
C LEU A 86 19.70 -3.23 -3.55
N ALA A 87 19.59 -4.14 -4.52
CA ALA A 87 19.39 -5.55 -4.27
C ALA A 87 20.59 -6.17 -3.54
N ALA A 88 21.82 -5.84 -3.95
CA ALA A 88 23.04 -6.27 -3.28
C ALA A 88 23.12 -5.77 -1.84
N TYR A 89 22.85 -4.47 -1.62
CA TYR A 89 22.88 -3.88 -0.28
C TYR A 89 21.83 -4.47 0.66
N ILE A 90 20.59 -4.69 0.18
CA ILE A 90 19.54 -5.31 0.98
C ILE A 90 19.92 -6.73 1.35
N ARG A 91 20.42 -7.54 0.40
CA ARG A 91 20.87 -8.91 0.68
C ARG A 91 21.99 -8.92 1.72
N ASP A 92 23.00 -8.09 1.58
CA ASP A 92 24.12 -7.98 2.53
C ASP A 92 23.62 -7.69 3.96
N ARG A 93 22.73 -6.69 4.11
CA ARG A 93 22.27 -6.25 5.43
C ARG A 93 21.15 -7.08 6.04
N LYS A 94 20.39 -7.82 5.22
CA LYS A 94 19.16 -8.50 5.65
C LYS A 94 19.07 -9.96 5.21
N ALA A 95 20.18 -10.60 4.82
CA ALA A 95 20.25 -12.01 4.39
C ALA A 95 19.45 -12.98 5.28
N ASN A 96 19.38 -12.70 6.59
CA ASN A 96 18.69 -13.55 7.56
C ASN A 96 17.19 -13.24 7.75
N THR A 97 16.60 -12.36 6.94
CA THR A 97 15.16 -12.03 7.03
C THR A 97 14.39 -12.67 5.89
N HIS A 98 13.23 -13.25 6.21
CA HIS A 98 12.44 -13.97 5.21
C HIS A 98 11.79 -13.07 4.14
N SER A 99 11.80 -11.74 4.31
CA SER A 99 11.15 -10.79 3.40
C SER A 99 12.10 -10.08 2.44
N VAL A 100 13.33 -10.58 2.24
CA VAL A 100 14.34 -9.96 1.37
C VAL A 100 13.84 -9.79 -0.07
N ALA A 101 13.15 -10.79 -0.63
CA ALA A 101 12.62 -10.70 -1.99
C ALA A 101 11.59 -9.56 -2.16
N ASP A 102 10.66 -9.43 -1.22
CA ASP A 102 9.69 -8.32 -1.19
C ASP A 102 10.38 -6.97 -1.00
N GLN A 103 11.40 -6.90 -0.13
CA GLN A 103 12.18 -5.67 0.12
C GLN A 103 12.87 -5.18 -1.15
N ILE A 104 13.52 -6.09 -1.88
CA ILE A 104 14.18 -5.78 -3.16
C ILE A 104 13.12 -5.34 -4.18
N SER A 105 12.01 -6.05 -4.28
CA SER A 105 10.94 -5.73 -5.24
C SER A 105 10.39 -4.32 -5.02
N VAL A 106 10.17 -3.91 -3.76
CA VAL A 106 9.74 -2.55 -3.43
C VAL A 106 10.80 -1.52 -3.81
N ALA A 107 12.05 -1.70 -3.37
CA ALA A 107 13.12 -0.73 -3.63
C ALA A 107 13.37 -0.54 -5.13
N THR A 108 13.43 -1.65 -5.88
CA THR A 108 13.56 -1.66 -7.35
C THR A 108 12.39 -0.95 -8.02
N ALA A 109 11.15 -1.27 -7.64
CA ALA A 109 9.98 -0.65 -8.26
C ALA A 109 9.93 0.87 -8.01
N LEU A 110 10.27 1.32 -6.80
CA LEU A 110 10.30 2.76 -6.51
C LEU A 110 11.39 3.46 -7.34
N TYR A 111 12.57 2.84 -7.50
CA TYR A 111 13.63 3.37 -8.35
C TYR A 111 13.21 3.47 -9.82
N GLU A 112 12.74 2.36 -10.40
CA GLU A 112 12.35 2.28 -11.82
C GLU A 112 11.20 3.23 -12.18
N ASN A 113 10.34 3.55 -11.21
CA ASN A 113 9.23 4.50 -11.38
C ASN A 113 9.61 5.95 -11.00
N GLY A 114 10.87 6.23 -10.67
CA GLY A 114 11.34 7.58 -10.33
C GLY A 114 10.77 8.13 -9.03
N ILE A 115 10.44 7.26 -8.07
CA ILE A 115 9.89 7.62 -6.75
C ILE A 115 11.03 7.93 -5.77
N GLY A 116 11.82 8.94 -6.12
CA GLY A 116 12.98 9.42 -5.36
C GLY A 116 12.65 10.53 -4.34
N PRO A 117 13.67 11.18 -3.76
CA PRO A 117 13.55 12.28 -2.79
C PRO A 117 12.75 13.49 -3.29
N ASP A 118 12.72 13.73 -4.60
CA ASP A 118 11.93 14.80 -5.20
C ASP A 118 10.48 14.41 -5.49
N HIS A 119 10.11 13.12 -5.31
CA HIS A 119 8.74 12.65 -5.49
C HIS A 119 7.91 12.89 -4.22
N GLU A 120 6.60 13.06 -4.39
CA GLU A 120 5.65 13.19 -3.28
C GLU A 120 5.49 11.89 -2.45
N GLY A 121 6.23 10.83 -2.76
CA GLY A 121 6.05 9.48 -2.22
C GLY A 121 4.70 8.83 -2.55
N LEU A 122 4.60 7.54 -2.21
CA LEU A 122 3.40 6.71 -2.36
C LEU A 122 2.92 6.26 -0.98
N THR A 123 1.61 6.12 -0.80
CA THR A 123 1.05 5.48 0.39
C THR A 123 1.33 3.98 0.40
N ARG A 124 1.28 3.34 1.57
CA ARG A 124 1.42 1.88 1.69
C ARG A 124 0.43 1.12 0.80
N ASN A 125 -0.81 1.60 0.70
CA ASN A 125 -1.84 0.94 -0.12
C ASN A 125 -1.51 1.05 -1.60
N GLU A 126 -1.06 2.21 -2.07
CA GLU A 126 -0.62 2.40 -3.45
C GLU A 126 0.55 1.48 -3.82
N ILE A 127 1.49 1.24 -2.90
CA ILE A 127 2.57 0.27 -3.11
C ILE A 127 2.00 -1.16 -3.14
N ALA A 128 1.09 -1.51 -2.22
CA ALA A 128 0.44 -2.82 -2.16
C ALA A 128 -0.45 -3.14 -3.38
N GLU A 129 -0.99 -2.14 -4.06
CA GLU A 129 -1.75 -2.32 -5.30
C GLU A 129 -0.85 -2.54 -6.52
N ARG A 130 0.41 -2.07 -6.46
CA ARG A 130 1.38 -2.18 -7.56
C ARG A 130 2.21 -3.45 -7.51
N LEU A 131 2.40 -4.03 -6.32
CA LEU A 131 3.31 -5.14 -6.08
C LEU A 131 2.59 -6.29 -5.37
N ALA A 132 2.94 -7.51 -5.74
CA ALA A 132 2.59 -8.69 -4.97
C ALA A 132 3.56 -8.81 -3.79
N PHE A 133 3.03 -9.10 -2.61
CA PHE A 133 3.81 -9.29 -1.39
C PHE A 133 3.59 -10.70 -0.86
N GLU A 134 4.67 -11.40 -0.54
CA GLU A 134 4.61 -12.67 0.21
C GLU A 134 4.44 -12.42 1.71
N TYR A 135 4.99 -11.31 2.20
CA TYR A 135 4.94 -10.89 3.60
C TYR A 135 4.08 -9.64 3.79
N SER A 136 3.86 -9.24 5.05
CA SER A 136 3.13 -8.00 5.30
C SER A 136 3.88 -6.80 4.71
N SER A 137 3.22 -6.03 3.84
CA SER A 137 3.77 -4.80 3.26
C SER A 137 4.24 -3.81 4.34
N ARG A 138 3.58 -3.79 5.50
CA ARG A 138 4.04 -3.01 6.67
C ARG A 138 5.43 -3.45 7.14
N THR A 139 5.65 -4.75 7.29
CA THR A 139 6.93 -5.31 7.74
C THR A 139 8.03 -5.03 6.73
N VAL A 140 7.75 -5.21 5.45
CA VAL A 140 8.69 -4.94 4.35
C VAL A 140 9.11 -3.47 4.34
N LEU A 141 8.15 -2.55 4.37
CA LEU A 141 8.44 -1.11 4.38
C LEU A 141 9.20 -0.69 5.63
N ASN A 142 8.85 -1.21 6.81
CA ASN A 142 9.57 -0.93 8.04
C ASN A 142 11.05 -1.34 7.94
N HIS A 143 11.36 -2.50 7.37
CA HIS A 143 12.75 -2.92 7.20
C HIS A 143 13.54 -2.03 6.25
N LEU A 144 12.91 -1.54 5.18
CA LEU A 144 13.55 -0.63 4.25
C LEU A 144 13.75 0.77 4.85
N VAL A 145 12.83 1.22 5.71
CA VAL A 145 12.99 2.45 6.50
C VAL A 145 14.11 2.29 7.54
N ASP A 146 14.18 1.15 8.23
CA ASP A 146 15.26 0.85 9.20
C ASP A 146 16.64 0.80 8.52
N LEU A 147 16.71 0.44 7.24
CA LEU A 147 17.92 0.46 6.42
C LEU A 147 18.26 1.84 5.84
N ASP A 148 17.41 2.84 6.10
CA ASP A 148 17.47 4.16 5.50
C ASP A 148 17.37 4.14 3.97
N ILE A 149 16.86 3.07 3.36
CA ILE A 149 16.61 2.99 1.91
C ILE A 149 15.36 3.77 1.55
N LEU A 150 14.34 3.70 2.40
CA LEU A 150 13.11 4.46 2.24
C LEU A 150 12.98 5.53 3.33
N GLU A 151 12.49 6.69 2.93
CA GLU A 151 12.02 7.73 3.84
C GLU A 151 10.51 7.54 4.07
N GLU A 152 10.10 7.36 5.34
CA GLU A 152 8.70 7.46 5.76
C GLU A 152 8.41 8.88 6.26
N PHE A 153 7.44 9.56 5.65
CA PHE A 153 7.08 10.92 6.06
C PHE A 153 5.57 11.17 5.92
N GLN A 154 5.08 12.14 6.68
CA GLN A 154 3.73 12.67 6.49
C GLN A 154 3.83 13.93 5.61
N PRO A 155 3.00 14.07 4.57
CA PRO A 155 3.00 15.27 3.74
C PRO A 155 2.82 16.53 4.59
N PRO A 156 3.43 17.67 4.21
CA PRO A 156 3.25 18.92 4.93
C PRO A 156 1.77 19.31 4.92
N GLY A 157 1.23 19.62 6.10
CA GLY A 157 -0.18 19.95 6.25
C GLY A 157 -0.75 19.47 7.59
N PRO A 158 -2.07 19.61 7.79
CA PRO A 158 -2.72 19.09 8.98
C PRO A 158 -2.69 17.55 8.96
N SER A 159 -2.49 16.96 10.14
CA SER A 159 -2.51 15.50 10.32
C SER A 159 -3.89 14.89 10.05
N THR A 160 -4.95 15.71 10.05
CA THR A 160 -6.33 15.31 9.80
C THR A 160 -7.00 16.34 8.91
N TYR A 161 -7.61 15.86 7.83
CA TYR A 161 -8.41 16.65 6.90
C TYR A 161 -9.89 16.44 7.19
N VAL A 162 -10.64 17.53 7.19
CA VAL A 162 -12.11 17.48 7.20
C VAL A 162 -12.59 17.59 5.76
N ILE A 163 -13.39 16.63 5.31
CA ILE A 163 -13.85 16.50 3.93
C ILE A 163 -15.38 16.51 3.92
N SER A 164 -15.97 17.35 3.08
CA SER A 164 -17.40 17.27 2.75
C SER A 164 -17.56 16.31 1.58
N GLU A 165 -18.33 15.23 1.77
CA GLU A 165 -18.61 14.27 0.69
C GLU A 165 -19.36 14.94 -0.46
N ARG A 166 -20.38 15.75 -0.15
CA ARG A 166 -21.20 16.41 -1.18
C ARG A 166 -20.39 17.37 -2.04
N ARG A 167 -19.50 18.15 -1.44
CA ARG A 167 -18.69 19.14 -2.16
C ARG A 167 -17.44 18.53 -2.80
N ASP A 168 -17.11 17.29 -2.43
CA ASP A 168 -15.85 16.60 -2.75
C ASP A 168 -14.61 17.46 -2.49
N GLN A 169 -14.60 18.15 -1.34
CA GLN A 169 -13.61 19.18 -1.00
C GLN A 169 -13.19 19.14 0.47
N ILE A 170 -11.94 19.55 0.72
CA ILE A 170 -11.39 19.77 2.06
C ILE A 170 -11.94 21.08 2.61
N ILE A 171 -12.57 21.02 3.79
CA ILE A 171 -13.27 22.13 4.46
C ILE A 171 -12.64 22.48 5.83
N ASN A 172 -11.31 22.37 5.92
CA ASN A 172 -10.59 22.64 7.16
C ASN A 172 -10.91 24.04 7.71
N GLY A 173 -11.43 24.11 8.93
CA GLY A 173 -11.84 25.37 9.59
C GLY A 173 -13.31 25.74 9.42
N GLU A 174 -14.02 25.12 8.48
CA GLU A 174 -15.46 25.33 8.21
C GLU A 174 -16.29 24.08 8.54
N ALA A 175 -15.73 23.15 9.32
CA ALA A 175 -16.34 21.87 9.65
C ALA A 175 -17.71 22.04 10.31
N GLU A 176 -17.81 22.90 11.33
CA GLU A 176 -19.06 23.13 12.05
C GLU A 176 -20.12 23.82 11.17
N GLU A 177 -19.72 24.84 10.39
CA GLU A 177 -20.62 25.54 9.47
C GLU A 177 -21.13 24.60 8.37
N THR A 178 -20.26 23.74 7.83
CA THR A 178 -20.67 22.77 6.82
C THR A 178 -21.60 21.72 7.42
N VAL A 179 -21.32 21.20 8.63
CA VAL A 179 -22.25 20.29 9.31
C VAL A 179 -23.64 20.93 9.47
N ASP A 180 -23.69 22.20 9.84
CA ASP A 180 -24.95 22.93 9.99
C ASP A 180 -25.68 23.08 8.64
N GLU A 181 -24.96 23.41 7.57
CA GLU A 181 -25.55 23.47 6.23
C GLU A 181 -26.07 22.11 5.77
N GLU A 182 -25.30 21.03 5.94
CA GLU A 182 -25.70 19.69 5.52
C GLU A 182 -26.90 19.18 6.33
N ILE A 183 -27.02 19.54 7.62
CA ILE A 183 -28.21 19.25 8.44
C ILE A 183 -29.43 20.01 7.91
N GLU A 184 -29.32 21.31 7.62
CA GLU A 184 -30.45 22.07 7.08
C GLU A 184 -30.85 21.56 5.69
N ARG A 185 -29.87 21.18 4.84
CA ARG A 185 -30.13 20.55 3.53
C ARG A 185 -30.87 19.21 3.66
N LEU A 186 -30.46 18.36 4.61
CA LEU A 186 -31.16 17.11 4.91
C LEU A 186 -32.60 17.38 5.37
N ILE A 187 -32.80 18.37 6.23
CA ILE A 187 -34.14 18.76 6.71
C ILE A 187 -35.00 19.32 5.56
N ASP A 188 -34.43 20.15 4.69
CA ASP A 188 -35.13 20.69 3.52
C ASP A 188 -35.51 19.57 2.53
N ASN A 189 -34.60 18.62 2.29
CA ASN A 189 -34.87 17.46 1.44
C ASN A 189 -36.00 16.58 2.05
N MET A 190 -36.01 16.39 3.37
CA MET A 190 -37.13 15.74 4.07
C MET A 190 -38.47 16.45 3.82
N VAL A 191 -38.49 17.80 3.78
CA VAL A 191 -39.70 18.61 3.55
C VAL A 191 -40.15 18.55 2.10
N ALA A 192 -39.23 18.71 1.16
CA ALA A 192 -39.53 18.68 -0.28
C ALA A 192 -40.21 17.38 -0.70
N HIS A 193 -39.72 16.23 -0.22
CA HIS A 193 -40.30 14.93 -0.54
C HIS A 193 -41.61 14.60 0.20
N MET A 194 -42.04 15.42 1.16
CA MET A 194 -43.39 15.34 1.72
C MET A 194 -44.41 16.15 0.90
N ASP A 195 -44.01 17.29 0.34
CA ASP A 195 -44.92 18.16 -0.43
C ASP A 195 -45.25 17.59 -1.82
N ASP A 196 -44.34 16.85 -2.46
CA ASP A 196 -44.60 16.17 -3.74
C ASP A 196 -45.67 15.06 -3.65
N ARG A 197 -46.01 14.60 -2.43
CA ARG A 197 -47.09 13.63 -2.20
C ARG A 197 -48.45 14.29 -1.94
N ILE A 198 -48.53 15.62 -1.93
CA ILE A 198 -49.74 16.40 -1.71
C ILE A 198 -50.17 17.08 -3.02
N VAL A 199 -51.00 16.41 -3.81
CA VAL A 199 -51.70 17.05 -4.93
C VAL A 199 -52.86 17.93 -4.42
N PRO A 200 -53.05 19.13 -4.98
CA PRO A 200 -54.26 19.89 -4.75
C PRO A 200 -55.46 19.17 -5.39
N MET A 201 -56.52 18.92 -4.60
CA MET A 201 -57.81 18.51 -5.15
C MET A 201 -58.42 19.66 -5.97
N ASP A 202 -58.83 19.39 -7.20
CA ASP A 202 -59.62 20.30 -8.04
C ASP A 202 -61.12 20.19 -7.71
N ASP A 203 -61.50 20.35 -6.44
CA ASP A 203 -62.93 20.36 -6.06
C ASP A 203 -63.28 21.17 -4.80
N GLY A 204 -62.60 22.28 -4.53
CA GLY A 204 -63.19 23.43 -3.82
C GLY A 204 -63.83 23.20 -2.43
N GLN A 205 -63.51 22.13 -1.71
CA GLN A 205 -63.93 21.93 -0.31
C GLN A 205 -62.74 22.05 0.65
N PRO A 206 -62.82 22.90 1.70
CA PRO A 206 -61.76 23.04 2.67
C PRO A 206 -61.89 21.90 3.70
N GLY A 207 -60.97 20.94 3.70
CA GLY A 207 -60.82 20.08 4.88
C GLY A 207 -60.10 18.75 4.74
N ASP A 208 -59.92 18.18 3.55
CA ASP A 208 -59.35 16.82 3.47
C ASP A 208 -58.25 16.73 2.40
N ARG A 209 -56.99 16.74 2.86
CA ARG A 209 -55.82 16.47 2.01
C ARG A 209 -55.67 14.95 1.92
N VAL A 210 -55.87 14.38 0.75
CA VAL A 210 -55.66 12.95 0.51
C VAL A 210 -54.18 12.71 0.17
N VAL A 211 -53.53 11.84 0.93
CA VAL A 211 -52.18 11.32 0.63
C VAL A 211 -52.30 10.36 -0.55
N ILE A 212 -51.57 10.60 -1.65
CA ILE A 212 -51.51 9.65 -2.77
C ILE A 212 -50.88 8.35 -2.27
N ALA A 213 -51.64 7.26 -2.37
CA ALA A 213 -51.28 5.92 -1.88
C ALA A 213 -50.60 5.04 -2.93
N ASP A 214 -49.87 5.62 -3.89
CA ASP A 214 -49.10 4.87 -4.90
C ASP A 214 -47.59 5.04 -4.64
N GLY A 215 -47.14 4.45 -3.54
CA GLY A 215 -45.71 4.40 -3.17
C GLY A 215 -45.52 4.05 -1.69
N ALA A 216 -45.68 2.77 -1.35
CA ALA A 216 -45.50 2.22 -0.02
C ALA A 216 -44.03 2.17 0.47
N GLY A 217 -43.22 3.18 0.13
CA GLY A 217 -41.86 3.35 0.66
C GLY A 217 -41.89 4.24 1.90
N ARG A 218 -41.05 3.93 2.89
CA ARG A 218 -40.82 4.82 4.04
C ARG A 218 -40.41 6.21 3.52
N THR A 219 -40.69 7.25 4.30
CA THR A 219 -40.15 8.60 4.07
C THR A 219 -38.80 8.74 4.79
N ILE A 220 -37.94 9.66 4.34
CA ILE A 220 -36.67 9.96 5.03
C ILE A 220 -36.94 10.29 6.50
N ARG A 221 -37.97 11.10 6.76
CA ARG A 221 -38.40 11.45 8.12
C ARG A 221 -38.75 10.21 8.97
N SER A 222 -39.48 9.24 8.42
CA SER A 222 -39.80 8.00 9.15
C SER A 222 -38.59 7.09 9.35
N ILE A 223 -37.67 7.03 8.38
CA ILE A 223 -36.42 6.25 8.53
C ILE A 223 -35.59 6.82 9.68
N LEU A 224 -35.42 8.15 9.70
CA LEU A 224 -34.65 8.81 10.75
C LEU A 224 -35.35 8.78 12.11
N ALA A 225 -36.69 8.85 12.14
CA ALA A 225 -37.46 8.67 13.37
C ALA A 225 -37.21 7.30 14.02
N ASP A 226 -37.23 6.24 13.20
CA ASP A 226 -36.91 4.89 13.63
C ASP A 226 -35.44 4.77 14.08
N GLU A 227 -34.51 5.30 13.29
CA GLU A 227 -33.05 5.23 13.57
C GLU A 227 -32.67 5.93 14.89
N PHE A 228 -33.24 7.10 15.15
CA PHE A 228 -32.94 7.87 16.34
C PHE A 228 -33.87 7.57 17.52
N GLU A 229 -34.88 6.72 17.32
CA GLU A 229 -35.93 6.44 18.31
C GLU A 229 -36.62 7.72 18.83
N VAL A 230 -36.87 8.67 17.94
CA VAL A 230 -37.55 9.94 18.26
C VAL A 230 -38.84 10.09 17.46
N PRO A 231 -39.83 10.86 17.95
CA PRO A 231 -41.03 11.15 17.17
C PRO A 231 -40.69 11.79 15.81
N SER A 232 -41.41 11.43 14.75
CA SER A 232 -41.17 11.92 13.39
C SER A 232 -41.15 13.46 13.28
N ASP A 233 -41.97 14.14 14.08
CA ASP A 233 -42.03 15.61 14.10
C ASP A 233 -40.84 16.26 14.81
N ASP A 234 -40.14 15.50 15.66
CA ASP A 234 -39.01 15.98 16.46
C ASP A 234 -37.66 15.73 15.80
N VAL A 235 -37.60 14.93 14.72
CA VAL A 235 -36.35 14.57 14.00
C VAL A 235 -35.54 15.81 13.63
N ALA A 236 -36.17 16.86 13.08
CA ALA A 236 -35.46 18.07 12.68
C ALA A 236 -34.84 18.82 13.87
N SER A 237 -35.57 18.91 14.98
CA SER A 237 -35.05 19.53 16.21
C SER A 237 -33.93 18.68 16.81
N TYR A 238 -34.08 17.36 16.78
CA TYR A 238 -33.08 16.43 17.28
C TYR A 238 -31.76 16.53 16.53
N LEU A 239 -31.79 16.67 15.20
CA LEU A 239 -30.59 16.82 14.37
C LEU A 239 -29.83 18.12 14.68
N ARG A 240 -30.53 19.21 15.00
CA ARG A 240 -29.93 20.54 15.26
C ARG A 240 -29.24 20.66 16.62
N GLU A 241 -29.44 19.71 17.53
CA GLU A 241 -28.96 19.81 18.90
C GLU A 241 -27.87 18.78 19.24
N GLY A 242 -26.96 19.12 20.15
CA GLY A 242 -25.94 18.19 20.66
C GLY A 242 -24.84 17.85 19.64
N ASP A 243 -24.48 16.57 19.54
CA ASP A 243 -23.42 16.09 18.65
C ASP A 243 -23.90 16.02 17.19
N ARG A 244 -23.95 17.20 16.56
CA ARG A 244 -24.48 17.42 15.21
C ARG A 244 -23.75 16.60 14.14
N LEU A 245 -22.42 16.49 14.23
CA LEU A 245 -21.61 15.74 13.28
C LEU A 245 -21.97 14.25 13.29
N THR A 246 -21.98 13.63 14.47
CA THR A 246 -22.31 12.21 14.59
C THR A 246 -23.75 11.95 14.16
N LYS A 247 -24.68 12.84 14.51
CA LYS A 247 -26.09 12.74 14.08
C LYS A 247 -26.25 12.87 12.57
N LEU A 248 -25.59 13.84 11.93
CA LEU A 248 -25.60 14.00 10.48
C LEU A 248 -25.10 12.74 9.78
N ASN A 249 -23.91 12.27 10.13
CA ASN A 249 -23.32 11.10 9.47
C ASN A 249 -24.17 9.85 9.70
N ARG A 250 -24.69 9.65 10.91
CA ARG A 250 -25.61 8.54 11.22
C ARG A 250 -26.93 8.63 10.45
N ALA A 251 -27.48 9.84 10.27
CA ALA A 251 -28.67 10.03 9.46
C ALA A 251 -28.42 9.64 8.00
N VAL A 252 -27.28 10.07 7.46
CA VAL A 252 -26.85 9.72 6.10
C VAL A 252 -26.69 8.20 5.95
N ASP A 253 -26.03 7.53 6.90
CA ASP A 253 -25.87 6.07 6.90
C ASP A 253 -27.23 5.36 6.85
N ALA A 254 -28.17 5.74 7.72
CA ALA A 254 -29.48 5.11 7.78
C ALA A 254 -30.33 5.29 6.52
N ILE A 255 -30.14 6.40 5.79
CA ILE A 255 -30.82 6.64 4.53
C ILE A 255 -30.16 5.83 3.40
N GLU A 256 -28.83 5.80 3.33
CA GLU A 256 -28.10 4.99 2.35
C GLU A 256 -28.35 3.49 2.49
N GLU A 257 -28.53 3.01 3.72
CA GLU A 257 -28.85 1.62 4.01
C GLU A 257 -30.32 1.26 3.73
N SER A 258 -31.18 2.25 3.49
CA SER A 258 -32.59 2.02 3.20
C SER A 258 -32.79 1.63 1.73
N GLU A 259 -33.40 0.46 1.50
CA GLU A 259 -33.80 0.04 0.15
C GLU A 259 -35.01 0.82 -0.41
N ASP A 260 -35.69 1.61 0.43
CA ASP A 260 -36.94 2.28 0.09
C ASP A 260 -36.75 3.65 -0.59
N ILE A 261 -35.56 4.26 -0.47
CA ILE A 261 -35.29 5.64 -0.89
C ILE A 261 -33.90 5.74 -1.51
N ASP A 262 -33.81 6.45 -2.64
CA ASP A 262 -32.52 6.91 -3.16
C ASP A 262 -32.12 8.23 -2.48
N ARG A 263 -30.94 8.24 -1.83
CA ARG A 263 -30.43 9.39 -1.07
C ARG A 263 -30.27 10.63 -1.94
N GLY A 264 -29.82 10.46 -3.18
CA GLY A 264 -29.35 11.55 -4.04
C GLY A 264 -28.13 12.30 -3.46
N ASP A 265 -27.84 13.47 -4.05
CA ASP A 265 -26.63 14.29 -3.78
C ASP A 265 -26.92 15.63 -3.05
N ASP A 266 -28.12 15.78 -2.47
CA ASP A 266 -28.57 17.07 -1.91
C ASP A 266 -27.88 17.47 -0.60
N TYR A 267 -27.45 16.48 0.17
CA TYR A 267 -26.71 16.56 1.42
C TYR A 267 -25.66 15.45 1.46
N GLY A 268 -24.65 15.54 2.32
CA GLY A 268 -23.63 14.48 2.47
C GLY A 268 -22.91 14.47 3.82
N ARG A 269 -22.09 13.44 4.05
CA ARG A 269 -21.32 13.33 5.30
C ARG A 269 -20.23 14.40 5.36
N VAL A 270 -19.83 14.69 6.60
CA VAL A 270 -18.57 15.37 6.90
C VAL A 270 -17.64 14.36 7.56
N ILE A 271 -16.54 14.01 6.88
CA ILE A 271 -15.63 12.94 7.31
C ILE A 271 -14.25 13.50 7.68
N PHE A 272 -13.64 12.87 8.69
CA PHE A 272 -12.28 13.18 9.13
C PHE A 272 -11.34 12.11 8.59
N ARG A 273 -10.38 12.49 7.77
CA ARG A 273 -9.36 11.58 7.24
C ARG A 273 -7.98 11.98 7.72
N THR A 274 -7.31 11.07 8.42
CA THR A 274 -5.91 11.24 8.82
C THR A 274 -5.02 11.19 7.57
N ALA A 275 -4.07 12.12 7.48
CA ALA A 275 -3.10 12.12 6.39
C ALA A 275 -2.25 10.85 6.49
N ALA A 276 -2.24 10.06 5.41
CA ALA A 276 -1.48 8.82 5.35
C ALA A 276 0.03 9.10 5.28
N TYR A 277 0.82 8.24 5.91
CA TYR A 277 2.25 8.19 5.67
C TYR A 277 2.53 7.85 4.20
N ARG A 278 3.58 8.48 3.67
CA ARG A 278 4.11 8.25 2.34
C ARG A 278 5.53 7.75 2.42
N TYR A 279 5.90 6.97 1.42
CA TYR A 279 7.18 6.32 1.28
C TYR A 279 7.79 6.68 -0.07
N ARG A 280 9.09 6.97 -0.07
CA ARG A 280 9.91 7.20 -1.28
C ARG A 280 11.34 6.73 -1.00
N LEU A 281 12.14 6.57 -2.05
CA LEU A 281 13.57 6.36 -1.84
C LEU A 281 14.15 7.58 -1.12
N SER A 282 14.94 7.31 -0.08
CA SER A 282 15.69 8.34 0.62
C SER A 282 16.87 8.81 -0.25
N GLU A 283 17.52 9.88 0.19
CA GLU A 283 18.79 10.32 -0.38
C GLU A 283 19.84 9.21 -0.34
N PHE A 284 19.89 8.43 0.74
CA PHE A 284 20.80 7.30 0.87
C PHE A 284 20.45 6.18 -0.12
N GLY A 285 19.18 5.81 -0.23
CA GLY A 285 18.70 4.84 -1.20
C GLY A 285 19.05 5.23 -2.64
N MET A 286 18.90 6.51 -3.01
CA MET A 286 19.32 7.02 -4.31
C MET A 286 20.85 7.01 -4.49
N SER A 287 21.61 7.36 -3.46
CA SER A 287 23.07 7.36 -3.53
C SER A 287 23.65 5.97 -3.80
N LEU A 288 23.02 4.90 -3.30
CA LEU A 288 23.42 3.52 -3.57
C LEU A 288 23.26 3.17 -5.05
N VAL A 289 22.17 3.63 -5.66
CA VAL A 289 21.85 3.40 -7.06
C VAL A 289 22.81 4.17 -7.98
N GLU A 290 23.11 5.42 -7.64
CA GLU A 290 23.90 6.33 -8.47
C GLU A 290 25.42 6.16 -8.32
N GLY A 291 25.90 5.85 -7.12
CA GLY A 291 27.33 5.77 -6.78
C GLY A 291 27.90 4.36 -6.66
N GLY A 292 27.05 3.36 -6.82
CA GLY A 292 27.35 1.96 -6.52
C GLY A 292 27.63 1.72 -5.03
N ALA A 293 27.41 0.49 -4.59
CA ALA A 293 27.69 0.09 -3.21
C ALA A 293 29.21 0.03 -2.97
N SER A 294 29.86 1.19 -2.82
CA SER A 294 31.19 1.25 -2.23
C SER A 294 31.03 1.20 -0.71
N PRO A 295 31.39 0.09 -0.04
CA PRO A 295 31.43 0.08 1.41
C PRO A 295 32.58 0.99 1.83
N GLU A 296 32.27 2.18 2.35
CA GLU A 296 33.26 2.92 3.11
C GLU A 296 33.73 2.05 4.29
N ARG A 297 35.04 1.81 4.32
CA ARG A 297 35.78 1.00 5.31
C ARG A 297 35.81 1.65 6.69
#